data_AF-A0A370NKG5-F1
#
_entry.id   AF-A0A370NKG5-F1
#
_cell.length_a   1.000
_cell.length_b   1.000
_cell.length_c   1.000
_cell.angle_alpha   90.00
_cell.angle_beta   90.00
_cell.angle_gamma   90.00
#
_symmetry.space_group_name_H-M   'P 1'
#
loop_
_entity.id
_entity.type
_entity.pdbx_description
1 polymer ?
#
loop_
_entity_poly.entity_id
_entity_poly.type
_entity_poly.pdbx_seq_one_letter_code
_entity_poly.pdbx_strand_id
1 'polypeptide(L)'
;MTSLFRQIVKEHKLSAKLSPVFICFPELDDVCTRLVDFIGLNFIVRDEPLVKEMLMDALAGYKADRKDGYGNVAFMRGLFGRAHELYAKRYAAFKGEKYNVWAPFLEPIPLFEGRQAPGYVCRMVDEPCPEPITPRSAAFQLAARVLKGPTFRRYFEEYDVCGQLAHC
;
A
#
# COMPACT_ATOMS: atom_id res chain seq x y z
N MET A 1 -15.22 -8.79 -12.37
CA MET A 1 -15.09 -7.85 -11.23
C MET A 1 -13.94 -6.92 -11.57
N THR A 2 -14.15 -5.61 -11.57
CA THR A 2 -13.08 -4.62 -11.79
C THR A 2 -12.18 -4.63 -10.56
N SER A 3 -10.84 -4.68 -10.70
CA SER A 3 -9.93 -4.67 -9.54
C SER A 3 -10.08 -3.36 -8.75
N LEU A 4 -9.80 -3.39 -7.44
CA LEU A 4 -9.89 -2.20 -6.59
C LEU A 4 -8.94 -1.10 -7.08
N PHE A 5 -7.81 -1.51 -7.68
CA PHE A 5 -6.91 -0.58 -8.34
C PHE A 5 -7.56 0.20 -9.49
N ARG A 6 -8.32 -0.46 -10.38
CA ARG A 6 -9.00 0.24 -11.47
C ARG A 6 -10.11 1.14 -10.94
N GLN A 7 -10.77 0.76 -9.83
CA GLN A 7 -11.74 1.62 -9.15
C GLN A 7 -11.08 2.91 -8.64
N ILE A 8 -10.04 2.81 -7.82
CA ILE A 8 -9.38 3.99 -7.22
C ILE A 8 -8.73 4.90 -8.27
N VAL A 9 -8.18 4.32 -9.34
CA VAL A 9 -7.60 5.08 -10.45
C VAL A 9 -8.66 5.89 -11.19
N LYS A 10 -9.86 5.32 -11.39
CA LYS A 10 -10.97 6.02 -12.03
C LYS A 10 -11.53 7.12 -11.11
N GLU A 11 -11.80 6.76 -9.86
CA GLU A 11 -12.40 7.65 -8.86
C GLU A 11 -11.57 8.92 -8.64
N HIS A 12 -10.25 8.79 -8.53
CA HIS A 12 -9.35 9.92 -8.32
C HIS A 12 -8.64 10.42 -9.59
N LYS A 13 -9.15 10.04 -10.77
CA LYS A 13 -8.64 10.51 -12.09
C LYS A 13 -7.12 10.33 -12.25
N LEU A 14 -6.58 9.21 -11.78
CA LEU A 14 -5.13 8.93 -11.80
C LEU A 14 -4.63 8.35 -13.13
N SER A 15 -5.55 7.92 -14.01
CA SER A 15 -5.21 7.21 -15.25
C SER A 15 -4.15 7.93 -16.09
N ALA A 16 -4.41 9.20 -16.47
CA ALA A 16 -3.48 9.99 -17.28
C ALA A 16 -2.11 10.23 -16.62
N LYS A 17 -2.03 10.15 -15.28
CA LYS A 17 -0.78 10.32 -14.53
C LYS A 17 0.03 9.02 -14.48
N LEU A 18 -0.64 7.88 -14.37
CA LEU A 18 -0.02 6.55 -14.23
C LEU A 18 0.32 5.92 -15.59
N SER A 19 -0.43 6.21 -16.64
CA SER A 19 -0.18 5.62 -17.98
C SER A 19 1.26 5.82 -18.46
N PRO A 20 1.90 7.01 -18.37
CA PRO A 20 3.29 7.17 -18.78
C PRO A 20 4.27 6.29 -17.98
N VAL A 21 3.99 6.07 -16.69
CA VAL A 21 4.80 5.20 -15.84
C VAL A 21 4.73 3.76 -16.36
N PHE A 22 3.52 3.27 -16.63
CA PHE A 22 3.30 1.89 -17.05
C PHE A 22 3.71 1.60 -18.49
N ILE A 23 3.78 2.63 -19.35
CA ILE A 23 4.37 2.49 -20.68
C ILE A 23 5.89 2.23 -20.57
N CYS A 24 6.57 2.95 -19.68
CA CYS A 24 8.01 2.77 -19.46
C CYS A 24 8.34 1.53 -18.60
N PHE A 25 7.48 1.22 -17.63
CA PHE A 25 7.70 0.18 -16.61
C PHE A 25 6.40 -0.63 -16.40
N PRO A 26 6.05 -1.51 -17.35
CA PRO A 26 4.76 -2.22 -17.33
C PRO A 26 4.55 -3.09 -16.08
N GLU A 27 5.62 -3.58 -15.46
CA GLU A 27 5.52 -4.39 -14.25
C GLU A 27 4.92 -3.61 -13.07
N LEU A 28 5.03 -2.28 -13.07
CA LEU A 28 4.52 -1.44 -11.98
C LEU A 28 2.98 -1.39 -11.93
N ASP A 29 2.28 -1.71 -13.03
CA ASP A 29 0.81 -1.83 -13.05
C ASP A 29 0.35 -3.05 -12.22
N ASP A 30 1.03 -4.19 -12.33
CA ASP A 30 0.78 -5.39 -11.50
C ASP A 30 1.15 -5.12 -10.03
N VAL A 31 2.25 -4.40 -9.77
CA VAL A 31 2.62 -3.99 -8.41
C VAL A 31 1.54 -3.11 -7.77
N CYS A 32 1.09 -2.07 -8.46
CA CYS A 32 0.03 -1.19 -7.96
C CYS A 32 -1.26 -1.97 -7.74
N THR A 33 -1.62 -2.86 -8.67
CA THR A 33 -2.81 -3.70 -8.55
C THR A 33 -2.78 -4.54 -7.28
N ARG A 34 -1.68 -5.28 -7.06
CA ARG A 34 -1.52 -6.14 -5.88
C ARG A 34 -1.50 -5.36 -4.58
N LEU A 35 -0.86 -4.19 -4.57
CA LEU A 35 -0.84 -3.31 -3.39
C LEU A 35 -2.26 -2.87 -3.02
N VAL A 36 -3.03 -2.37 -4.00
CA VAL A 36 -4.38 -1.89 -3.73
C VAL A 36 -5.33 -3.03 -3.36
N ASP A 37 -5.20 -4.19 -4.01
CA ASP A 37 -6.00 -5.37 -3.65
C ASP A 37 -5.63 -5.93 -2.27
N PHE A 38 -4.40 -5.68 -1.78
CA PHE A 38 -3.98 -6.05 -0.42
C PHE A 38 -4.52 -5.10 0.65
N ILE A 39 -4.37 -3.79 0.48
CA ILE A 39 -4.76 -2.78 1.48
C ILE A 39 -6.25 -2.40 1.39
N GLY A 40 -6.85 -2.51 0.21
CA GLY A 40 -8.23 -2.10 -0.02
C GLY A 40 -8.42 -0.58 -0.05
N LEU A 41 -9.68 -0.15 -0.07
CA LEU A 41 -10.07 1.24 -0.22
C LEU A 41 -10.56 1.90 1.08
N ASN A 42 -10.80 1.11 2.13
CA ASN A 42 -11.41 1.59 3.37
C ASN A 42 -10.38 1.86 4.49
N PHE A 43 -9.10 1.51 4.29
CA PHE A 43 -8.05 1.80 5.26
C PHE A 43 -7.59 3.26 5.13
N ILE A 44 -8.04 4.10 6.07
CA ILE A 44 -7.85 5.55 6.04
C ILE A 44 -7.13 5.97 7.32
N VAL A 45 -5.90 6.47 7.20
CA VAL A 45 -5.11 6.91 8.35
C VAL A 45 -5.34 8.39 8.64
N ARG A 46 -5.39 9.19 7.58
CA ARG A 46 -5.60 10.65 7.61
C ARG A 46 -6.97 10.96 7.01
N ASP A 47 -6.98 11.48 5.79
CA ASP A 47 -8.20 11.99 5.12
C ASP A 47 -8.66 11.10 3.97
N GLU A 48 -7.74 10.36 3.36
CA GLU A 48 -7.98 9.59 2.13
C GLU A 48 -7.54 8.14 2.29
N PRO A 49 -8.00 7.21 1.42
CA PRO A 49 -7.51 5.84 1.41
C PRO A 49 -5.98 5.82 1.33
N LEU A 50 -5.32 5.06 2.20
CA LEU A 50 -3.85 5.02 2.29
C LEU A 50 -3.21 4.70 0.93
N VAL A 51 -3.81 3.78 0.17
CA VAL A 51 -3.38 3.42 -1.18
C VAL A 51 -3.40 4.58 -2.16
N LYS A 52 -4.32 5.55 -2.03
CA LYS A 52 -4.35 6.76 -2.86
C LYS A 52 -3.13 7.63 -2.54
N GLU A 53 -2.84 7.83 -1.26
CA GLU A 53 -1.69 8.61 -0.81
C GLU A 53 -0.37 7.96 -1.30
N MET A 54 -0.25 6.64 -1.15
CA MET A 54 0.91 5.87 -1.65
C MET A 54 1.09 6.00 -3.18
N LEU A 55 0.01 5.92 -3.96
CA LEU A 55 0.07 6.12 -5.42
C LEU A 55 0.48 7.55 -5.80
N MET A 56 0.04 8.54 -5.04
CA MET A 56 0.40 9.94 -5.26
C MET A 56 1.87 10.21 -4.93
N ASP A 57 2.38 9.64 -3.84
CA ASP A 57 3.80 9.73 -3.47
C ASP A 57 4.69 9.02 -4.51
N ALA A 58 4.26 7.86 -5.00
CA ALA A 58 4.93 7.14 -6.10
C ALA A 58 5.01 8.00 -7.37
N LEU A 59 3.91 8.65 -7.76
CA LEU A 59 3.88 9.57 -8.90
C LEU A 59 4.77 10.79 -8.70
N ALA A 60 4.85 11.31 -7.47
CA ALA A 60 5.73 12.43 -7.14
C ALA A 60 7.20 12.03 -7.30
N GLY A 61 7.60 10.89 -6.74
CA GLY A 61 8.95 10.34 -6.87
C GLY A 61 9.33 10.08 -8.33
N TYR A 62 8.47 9.42 -9.11
CA TYR A 62 8.71 9.21 -10.54
C TYR A 62 8.93 10.53 -11.29
N LYS A 63 8.11 11.55 -11.04
CA LYS A 63 8.23 12.84 -11.73
C LYS A 63 9.54 13.55 -11.43
N ALA A 64 10.04 13.42 -10.20
CA ALA A 64 11.32 14.00 -9.79
C ALA A 64 12.48 13.37 -10.56
N ASP A 65 12.52 12.04 -10.65
CA ASP A 65 13.73 11.32 -11.06
C ASP A 65 13.64 10.67 -12.45
N ARG A 66 12.51 10.81 -13.17
CA ARG A 66 12.32 10.18 -14.50
C ARG A 66 13.35 10.61 -15.54
N LYS A 67 13.96 11.80 -15.40
CA LYS A 67 14.96 12.31 -16.36
C LYS A 67 16.32 11.65 -16.17
N ASP A 68 16.60 11.15 -14.97
CA ASP A 68 17.90 10.59 -14.60
C ASP A 68 17.94 9.06 -14.75
N GLY A 69 16.89 8.47 -15.34
CA GLY A 69 16.80 7.03 -15.60
C GLY A 69 16.35 6.18 -14.41
N TYR A 70 16.21 6.77 -13.22
CA TYR A 70 15.84 6.07 -11.97
C TYR A 70 14.35 6.21 -11.59
N GLY A 71 13.50 6.61 -12.53
CA GLY A 71 12.08 6.90 -12.27
C GLY A 71 11.30 5.72 -11.68
N ASN A 72 11.61 4.49 -12.04
CA ASN A 72 10.98 3.29 -11.47
C ASN A 72 11.38 3.06 -10.00
N VAL A 73 12.65 3.26 -9.66
CA VAL A 73 13.14 3.15 -8.28
C VAL A 73 12.49 4.24 -7.41
N ALA A 74 12.45 5.48 -7.90
CA ALA A 74 11.80 6.59 -7.20
C ALA A 74 10.28 6.38 -7.05
N PHE A 75 9.63 5.80 -8.05
CA PHE A 75 8.22 5.39 -7.96
C PHE A 75 8.01 4.37 -6.83
N MET A 76 8.83 3.31 -6.80
CA MET A 76 8.74 2.28 -5.76
C MET A 76 9.03 2.83 -4.36
N ARG A 77 9.97 3.77 -4.23
CA ARG A 77 10.24 4.51 -2.98
C ARG A 77 9.00 5.22 -2.47
N GLY A 78 8.36 6.02 -3.32
CA GLY A 78 7.12 6.70 -2.96
C GLY A 78 6.00 5.72 -2.63
N LEU A 79 5.88 4.64 -3.41
CA LEU A 79 4.83 3.65 -3.23
C LEU A 79 4.90 2.95 -1.87
N PHE A 80 6.09 2.63 -1.38
CA PHE A 80 6.28 1.90 -0.12
C PHE A 80 6.62 2.79 1.08
N GLY A 81 6.87 4.08 0.88
CA GLY A 81 7.32 5.00 1.93
C GLY A 81 6.37 5.13 3.12
N ARG A 82 5.07 4.89 2.91
CA ARG A 82 4.02 4.94 3.95
C ARG A 82 3.59 3.58 4.49
N ALA A 83 4.33 2.50 4.22
CA ALA A 83 3.94 1.17 4.69
C ALA A 83 3.77 1.09 6.22
N HIS A 84 4.54 1.88 6.99
CA HIS A 84 4.41 1.96 8.44
C HIS A 84 3.08 2.52 8.93
N GLU A 85 2.36 3.27 8.09
CA GLU A 85 1.04 3.80 8.48
C GLU A 85 0.00 2.70 8.67
N LEU A 86 0.24 1.48 8.16
CA LEU A 86 -0.58 0.29 8.47
C LEU A 86 -0.51 -0.14 9.94
N TYR A 87 0.46 0.37 10.70
CA TYR A 87 0.60 0.17 12.16
C TYR A 87 0.18 1.40 12.97
N ALA A 88 -0.06 2.55 12.31
CA ALA A 88 -0.37 3.80 12.99
C ALA A 88 -1.75 3.76 13.67
N LYS A 89 -2.67 2.96 13.14
CA LYS A 89 -4.03 2.75 13.66
C LYS A 89 -4.44 1.30 13.50
N ARG A 90 -5.32 0.82 14.37
CA ARG A 90 -5.95 -0.49 14.22
C ARG A 90 -7.11 -0.43 13.25
N TYR A 91 -7.32 -1.52 12.52
CA TYR A 91 -8.52 -1.74 11.74
C TYR A 91 -9.30 -2.92 12.35
N ALA A 92 -10.58 -2.71 12.63
CA ALA A 92 -11.38 -3.71 13.32
C ALA A 92 -12.84 -3.70 12.87
N ALA A 93 -13.46 -4.88 12.94
CA ALA A 93 -14.88 -5.07 12.67
C ALA A 93 -15.64 -5.17 13.99
N PHE A 94 -16.72 -4.41 14.16
CA PHE A 94 -17.49 -4.33 15.40
C PHE A 94 -18.93 -4.80 15.24
N LYS A 95 -19.47 -5.51 16.24
CA LYS A 95 -20.88 -5.83 16.41
C LYS A 95 -21.27 -5.74 17.89
N GLY A 96 -21.81 -4.59 18.31
CA GLY A 96 -21.99 -4.29 19.73
C GLY A 96 -20.64 -4.26 20.45
N GLU A 97 -20.49 -5.05 21.51
CA GLU A 97 -19.24 -5.19 22.27
C GLU A 97 -18.24 -6.17 21.65
N LYS A 98 -18.67 -6.98 20.67
CA LYS A 98 -17.78 -7.93 19.99
C LYS A 98 -16.98 -7.22 18.92
N TYR A 99 -15.68 -7.52 18.84
CA TYR A 99 -14.81 -7.00 17.80
C TYR A 99 -13.81 -8.04 17.30
N ASN A 100 -13.48 -7.94 16.01
CA ASN A 100 -12.39 -8.68 15.37
C ASN A 100 -11.36 -7.67 14.90
N VAL A 101 -10.07 -7.88 15.22
CA VAL A 101 -8.99 -6.98 14.80
C VAL A 101 -8.31 -7.57 13.57
N TRP A 102 -8.09 -6.75 12.56
CA TRP A 102 -7.24 -7.09 11.43
C TRP A 102 -5.77 -7.08 11.88
N ALA A 103 -5.04 -8.16 11.57
CA ALA A 103 -3.62 -8.26 11.86
C ALA A 103 -2.80 -7.74 10.67
N PRO A 104 -1.98 -6.68 10.85
CA PRO A 104 -1.20 -6.13 9.76
C PRO A 104 -0.32 -7.14 9.04
N PHE A 105 -0.27 -7.02 7.72
CA PHE A 105 0.49 -7.89 6.81
C PHE A 105 0.16 -9.38 6.83
N LEU A 106 -0.72 -9.87 7.71
CA LEU A 106 -1.08 -11.29 7.78
C LEU A 106 -2.04 -11.67 6.64
N GLU A 107 -3.08 -10.87 6.46
CA GLU A 107 -4.10 -11.05 5.41
C GLU A 107 -4.41 -9.71 4.72
N PRO A 108 -4.85 -9.73 3.45
CA PRO A 108 -5.45 -8.58 2.79
C PRO A 108 -6.65 -8.02 3.56
N ILE A 109 -6.77 -6.70 3.64
CA ILE A 109 -7.90 -6.03 4.29
C ILE A 109 -9.24 -6.38 3.62
N PRO A 110 -9.36 -6.38 2.27
CA PRO A 110 -10.62 -6.80 1.65
C PRO A 110 -11.06 -8.23 2.00
N LEU A 111 -10.09 -9.14 2.25
CA LEU A 111 -10.42 -10.49 2.71
C LEU A 111 -10.88 -10.49 4.17
N PHE A 112 -10.23 -9.70 5.02
CA PHE A 112 -10.69 -9.47 6.39
C PHE A 112 -12.11 -8.90 6.43
N GLU A 113 -12.42 -7.92 5.59
CA GLU A 113 -13.76 -7.33 5.49
C GLU A 113 -14.79 -8.35 5.00
N GLY A 114 -14.47 -9.09 3.95
CA GLY A 114 -15.37 -10.06 3.32
C GLY A 114 -15.73 -11.26 4.20
N ARG A 115 -14.89 -11.63 5.16
CA ARG A 115 -15.14 -12.75 6.08
C ARG A 115 -15.96 -12.38 7.32
N GLN A 116 -16.36 -11.12 7.48
CA GLN A 116 -17.14 -10.70 8.65
C GLN A 116 -18.60 -11.16 8.53
N ALA A 117 -19.16 -11.61 9.65
CA ALA A 117 -20.57 -12.02 9.70
C ALA A 117 -21.52 -10.82 9.55
N PRO A 118 -22.78 -11.02 9.12
CA PRO A 118 -23.76 -9.94 9.02
C PRO A 118 -23.92 -9.12 10.31
N GLY A 119 -23.93 -7.80 10.14
CA GLY A 119 -24.04 -6.82 11.23
C GLY A 119 -22.71 -6.40 11.86
N TYR A 120 -21.58 -6.93 11.40
CA TYR A 120 -20.27 -6.34 11.71
C TYR A 120 -19.99 -5.13 10.81
N VAL A 121 -19.41 -4.08 11.38
CA VAL A 121 -18.99 -2.87 10.65
C VAL A 121 -17.49 -2.68 10.84
N CYS A 122 -16.74 -2.66 9.73
CA CYS A 122 -15.31 -2.38 9.73
C CYS A 122 -15.06 -0.88 9.88
N ARG A 123 -14.10 -0.51 10.73
CA ARG A 123 -13.68 0.88 10.93
C ARG A 123 -12.27 0.96 11.48
N MET A 124 -11.68 2.13 11.27
CA MET A 124 -10.43 2.51 11.93
C MET A 124 -10.69 2.75 13.42
N VAL A 125 -9.73 2.36 14.25
CA VAL A 125 -9.68 2.63 15.69
C VAL A 125 -8.43 3.46 15.94
N ASP A 126 -8.60 4.58 16.65
CA ASP A 126 -7.51 5.49 16.99
C ASP A 126 -6.68 4.95 18.16
N GLU A 127 -6.08 3.79 17.91
CA GLU A 127 -5.19 3.08 18.81
C GLU A 127 -4.07 2.48 17.97
N PRO A 128 -2.79 2.73 18.31
CA PRO A 128 -1.68 2.16 17.57
C PRO A 128 -1.63 0.64 17.71
N CYS A 129 -1.00 -0.02 16.74
CA CYS A 129 -0.54 -1.38 16.93
C CYS A 129 0.48 -1.41 18.08
N PRO A 130 0.39 -2.38 19.01
CA PRO A 130 1.19 -2.39 20.23
C PRO A 130 2.69 -2.62 19.98
N GLU A 131 3.06 -3.18 18.84
CA GLU A 131 4.45 -3.51 18.51
C GLU A 131 5.11 -2.36 17.72
N PRO A 132 6.30 -1.88 18.15
CA PRO A 132 7.03 -0.89 17.39
C PRO A 132 7.50 -1.48 16.06
N ILE A 133 7.31 -0.74 14.97
CA ILE A 133 7.80 -1.12 13.64
C ILE A 133 8.53 0.06 12.99
N THR A 134 9.69 -0.22 12.38
CA THR A 134 10.41 0.81 11.62
C THR A 134 9.77 0.98 10.24
N PRO A 135 9.87 2.16 9.61
CA PRO A 135 9.44 2.36 8.23
C PRO A 135 10.04 1.36 7.25
N ARG A 136 11.33 1.02 7.42
CA ARG A 136 12.00 0.02 6.60
C ARG A 136 11.39 -1.37 6.79
N SER A 137 11.22 -1.82 8.03
CA SER A 137 10.61 -3.14 8.32
C SER A 137 9.19 -3.26 7.76
N ALA A 138 8.36 -2.22 7.91
CA ALA A 138 7.02 -2.21 7.37
C ALA A 138 7.00 -2.29 5.84
N ALA A 139 7.90 -1.55 5.17
CA ALA A 139 8.02 -1.59 3.72
C ALA A 139 8.44 -2.97 3.20
N PHE A 140 9.43 -3.61 3.84
CA PHE A 140 9.86 -4.98 3.50
C PHE A 140 8.73 -6.00 3.70
N GLN A 141 8.01 -5.93 4.82
CA GLN A 141 6.90 -6.84 5.10
C GLN A 141 5.77 -6.67 4.08
N LEU A 142 5.39 -5.43 3.76
CA LEU A 142 4.39 -5.17 2.73
C LEU A 142 4.84 -5.68 1.36
N ALA A 143 6.09 -5.39 0.97
CA ALA A 143 6.65 -5.82 -0.30
C ALA A 143 6.65 -7.35 -0.43
N ALA A 144 6.98 -8.08 0.63
CA ALA A 144 6.94 -9.54 0.64
C ALA A 144 5.52 -10.10 0.43
N ARG A 145 4.47 -9.34 0.75
CA ARG A 145 3.07 -9.74 0.50
C ARG A 145 2.58 -9.41 -0.90
N VAL A 146 3.04 -8.31 -1.48
CA VAL A 146 2.44 -7.76 -2.72
C VAL A 146 3.33 -7.94 -3.96
N LEU A 147 4.63 -8.19 -3.80
CA LEU A 147 5.55 -8.37 -4.93
C LEU A 147 5.78 -9.85 -5.25
N LYS A 148 5.98 -10.14 -6.54
CA LYS A 148 6.50 -11.45 -6.98
C LYS A 148 8.01 -11.50 -6.74
N GLY A 149 8.56 -12.70 -6.54
CA GLY A 149 9.98 -12.93 -6.24
C GLY A 149 10.97 -12.12 -7.10
N PRO A 150 10.87 -12.15 -8.46
CA PRO A 150 11.78 -11.39 -9.31
C PRO A 150 11.67 -9.86 -9.12
N THR A 151 10.46 -9.34 -8.93
CA THR A 151 10.23 -7.91 -8.69
C THR A 151 10.73 -7.50 -7.32
N PHE A 152 10.49 -8.32 -6.30
CA PHE A 152 10.99 -8.10 -4.94
C PHE A 152 12.52 -8.03 -4.95
N ARG A 153 13.19 -9.06 -5.50
CA ARG A 153 14.65 -9.09 -5.61
C ARG A 153 15.19 -7.83 -6.29
N ARG A 154 14.66 -7.48 -7.47
CA ARG A 154 15.12 -6.30 -8.21
C ARG A 154 15.01 -5.01 -7.39
N TYR A 155 13.86 -4.74 -6.79
CA TYR A 155 13.61 -3.43 -6.18
C TYR A 155 14.06 -3.33 -4.72
N PHE A 156 13.94 -4.39 -3.94
CA PHE A 156 14.24 -4.38 -2.50
C PHE A 156 15.62 -4.94 -2.17
N GLU A 157 16.16 -5.88 -2.95
CA GLU A 157 17.49 -6.46 -2.70
C GLU A 157 18.57 -5.77 -3.54
N GLU A 158 18.34 -5.56 -4.84
CA GLU A 158 19.35 -5.00 -5.75
C GLU A 158 19.37 -3.46 -5.71
N TYR A 159 18.21 -2.81 -5.84
CA TYR A 159 18.13 -1.33 -5.81
C TYR A 159 18.02 -0.72 -4.40
N ASP A 160 17.82 -1.54 -3.38
CA ASP A 160 17.51 -1.13 -2.00
C ASP A 160 16.57 0.09 -1.94
N VAL A 161 15.36 -0.07 -2.49
CA VAL A 161 14.32 0.97 -2.49
C VAL A 161 14.12 1.56 -1.10
N CYS A 162 14.25 0.75 -0.04
CA CYS A 162 14.04 1.21 1.34
C CYS A 162 15.32 1.66 2.05
N GLY A 163 16.44 1.79 1.34
CA GLY A 163 17.75 2.16 1.89
C GLY A 163 17.77 3.48 2.65
N GLN A 164 16.88 4.40 2.28
CA GLN A 164 16.76 5.74 2.87
C GLN A 164 15.72 5.83 3.99
N LEU A 165 14.94 4.77 4.23
CA LEU A 165 13.96 4.75 5.31
C LEU A 165 14.67 4.57 6.66
N ALA A 166 14.21 5.30 7.68
CA ALA A 166 14.79 5.26 9.02
C ALA A 166 14.89 3.81 9.55
N HIS A 167 16.06 3.48 10.10
CA HIS A 167 16.39 2.17 10.65
C HIS A 167 15.96 1.99 12.11
N CYS A 168 15.65 3.08 12.82
CA CYS A 168 15.44 3.11 14.27
C CYS A 168 14.48 4.25 14.62
#